data_AF-A0A1A8KTZ5-F1
#
_entry.id   AF-A0A1A8KTZ5-F1
#
_cell.length_a   1.000
_cell.length_b   1.000
_cell.length_c   1.000
_cell.angle_alpha   90.00
_cell.angle_beta   90.00
_cell.angle_gamma   90.00
#
_symmetry.space_group_name_H-M   'P 1'
#
loop_
_entity.id
_entity.type
_entity.pdbx_description
1 polymer ?
#
loop_
_entity_poly.entity_id
_entity_poly.type
_entity_poly.pdbx_seq_one_letter_code
_entity_poly.pdbx_strand_id
1 'polypeptide(L)'
;ALDLLCGLVLEKPSEMALYSVFVKGILDYMDNLTPQQIRKLFSLLSKLAFGQQQQASHIQDDMHIVIRKQLSSTVPKYKRIGII
;
A
#
# COMPACT_ATOMS: atom_id res chain seq x y z
N ALA A 1 -7.42 -2.57 12.79
CA ALA A 1 -7.70 -3.12 11.46
C ALA A 1 -6.42 -3.31 10.63
N LEU A 2 -5.67 -2.25 10.30
CA LEU A 2 -4.39 -2.36 9.57
C LEU A 2 -3.39 -3.32 10.22
N ASP A 3 -3.29 -3.35 11.55
CA ASP A 3 -2.40 -4.28 12.26
C ASP A 3 -2.77 -5.76 12.05
N LEU A 4 -4.07 -6.06 12.01
CA LEU A 4 -4.56 -7.40 11.70
C LEU A 4 -4.20 -7.79 10.26
N LEU A 5 -4.41 -6.88 9.30
CA LEU A 5 -4.02 -7.10 7.90
C LEU A 5 -2.51 -7.33 7.76
N CYS A 6 -1.68 -6.56 8.49
CA CYS A 6 -0.23 -6.77 8.53
C CYS A 6 0.13 -8.16 9.07
N GLY A 7 -0.54 -8.61 10.13
CA GLY A 7 -0.36 -9.97 10.67
C GLY A 7 -0.73 -11.04 9.63
N LEU A 8 -1.89 -10.91 8.99
CA LEU A 8 -2.34 -11.86 7.97
C LEU A 8 -1.40 -11.94 6.76
N VAL A 9 -0.88 -10.79 6.28
CA VAL A 9 0.09 -10.78 5.17
C VAL A 9 1.43 -11.42 5.56
N LEU A 10 1.82 -11.31 6.84
CA LEU A 10 3.02 -11.99 7.36
C LEU A 10 2.83 -13.50 7.49
N GLU A 11 1.69 -13.94 8.00
CA GLU A 11 1.42 -15.36 8.27
C GLU A 11 1.00 -16.14 7.02
N LYS A 12 0.25 -15.50 6.13
CA LYS A 12 -0.47 -16.13 5.01
C LYS A 12 -0.35 -15.31 3.71
N PRO A 13 0.86 -15.04 3.20
CA PRO A 13 1.06 -14.12 2.07
C PRO A 13 0.37 -14.60 0.78
N SER A 14 0.36 -15.91 0.51
CA SER A 14 -0.25 -16.48 -0.70
C SER A 14 -1.78 -16.33 -0.71
N GLU A 15 -2.42 -16.58 0.43
CA GLU A 15 -3.87 -16.39 0.58
C GLU A 15 -4.22 -14.90 0.50
N MET A 16 -3.40 -14.04 1.13
CA MET A 16 -3.63 -12.59 1.10
C MET A 16 -3.43 -11.96 -0.29
N ALA A 17 -2.58 -12.55 -1.14
CA ALA A 17 -2.42 -12.10 -2.52
C ALA A 17 -3.72 -12.19 -3.34
N LEU A 18 -4.57 -13.20 -3.08
CA LEU A 18 -5.88 -13.36 -3.73
C LEU A 18 -6.83 -12.19 -3.40
N TYR A 19 -6.62 -11.53 -2.26
CA TYR A 19 -7.40 -10.38 -1.81
C TYR A 19 -6.70 -9.04 -2.08
N SER A 20 -5.59 -9.05 -2.84
CA SER A 20 -4.78 -7.85 -3.12
C SER A 20 -5.58 -6.70 -3.73
N VAL A 21 -6.62 -6.99 -4.51
CA VAL A 21 -7.55 -5.99 -5.08
C VAL A 21 -8.27 -5.18 -3.99
N PHE A 22 -8.65 -5.80 -2.87
CA PHE A 22 -9.27 -5.09 -1.75
C PHE A 22 -8.25 -4.27 -0.97
N VAL A 23 -7.06 -4.84 -0.76
CA VAL A 23 -5.98 -4.18 -0.03
C VAL A 23 -5.48 -2.94 -0.78
N LYS A 24 -5.32 -3.03 -2.10
CA LYS A 24 -4.89 -1.88 -2.91
C LYS A 24 -5.94 -0.77 -2.97
N GLY A 25 -7.22 -1.10 -2.85
CA GLY A 25 -8.31 -0.10 -2.74
C GLY A 25 -8.17 0.84 -1.55
N ILE A 26 -7.37 0.50 -0.54
CA ILE A 26 -7.05 1.38 0.59
C ILE A 26 -6.24 2.61 0.13
N LEU A 27 -5.49 2.51 -0.98
CA LEU A 27 -4.70 3.63 -1.53
C LEU A 27 -5.57 4.86 -1.86
N ASP A 28 -6.85 4.64 -2.22
CA ASP A 28 -7.78 5.74 -2.53
C ASP A 28 -8.24 6.51 -1.27
N TYR A 29 -8.03 5.95 -0.08
CA TYR A 29 -8.47 6.51 1.20
C TYR A 29 -7.33 6.97 2.11
N MET A 30 -6.10 7.10 1.58
CA MET A 30 -4.92 7.51 2.35
C MET A 30 -5.07 8.87 3.03
N ASP A 31 -5.92 9.74 2.51
CA ASP A 31 -6.20 11.06 3.09
C ASP A 31 -6.79 11.00 4.51
N ASN A 32 -7.40 9.86 4.86
CA ASN A 32 -7.99 9.55 6.15
C ASN A 32 -7.04 8.82 7.09
N LEU A 33 -5.82 8.51 6.65
CA LEU A 33 -4.84 7.76 7.41
C LEU A 33 -3.82 8.69 8.08
N THR A 34 -3.42 8.30 9.29
CA THR A 34 -2.27 8.93 9.95
C THR A 34 -0.96 8.56 9.25
N PRO A 35 0.11 9.35 9.38
CA PRO A 35 1.43 9.02 8.82
C PRO A 35 1.95 7.62 9.19
N GLN A 36 1.67 7.16 10.40
CA GLN A 36 2.08 5.83 10.86
C GLN A 36 1.28 4.71 10.19
N GLN A 37 -0.02 4.93 9.94
CA GLN A 37 -0.86 4.00 9.19
C GLN A 37 -0.48 3.95 7.72
N ILE A 38 -0.10 5.07 7.11
CA ILE A 38 0.42 5.12 5.73
C ILE A 38 1.69 4.28 5.62
N ARG A 39 2.64 4.44 6.55
CA ARG A 39 3.86 3.60 6.58
C ARG A 39 3.53 2.10 6.69
N LYS A 40 2.56 1.73 7.54
CA LYS A 40 2.10 0.33 7.66
C LYS A 40 1.47 -0.16 6.36
N LEU A 41 0.63 0.64 5.72
CA LEU A 41 -0.02 0.31 4.45
C LEU A 41 1.01 0.05 3.35
N PHE A 42 1.98 0.95 3.15
CA PHE A 42 3.03 0.75 2.14
C PHE A 42 3.96 -0.42 2.47
N SER A 43 4.24 -0.69 3.75
CA SER A 43 4.98 -1.89 4.15
C SER A 43 4.22 -3.17 3.81
N LEU A 44 2.91 -3.18 4.04
CA LEU A 44 2.03 -4.30 3.72
C LEU A 44 1.94 -4.53 2.20
N LEU A 45 1.66 -3.47 1.43
CA LEU A 45 1.55 -3.54 -0.03
C LEU A 45 2.88 -3.96 -0.67
N SER A 46 4.02 -3.46 -0.17
CA SER A 46 5.34 -3.87 -0.63
C SER A 46 5.56 -5.38 -0.44
N LYS A 47 5.16 -5.96 0.70
CA LYS A 47 5.30 -7.41 0.94
C LYS A 47 4.48 -8.24 -0.04
N LEU A 48 3.28 -7.77 -0.39
CA LEU A 48 2.44 -8.43 -1.39
C LEU A 48 2.99 -8.23 -2.82
N ALA A 49 3.48 -7.03 -3.13
CA ALA A 49 4.01 -6.66 -4.45
C ALA A 49 5.36 -7.31 -4.77
N PHE A 50 6.16 -7.69 -3.77
CA PHE A 50 7.48 -8.32 -3.98
C PHE A 50 7.52 -9.78 -3.49
N GLY A 51 6.36 -10.38 -3.19
CA GLY A 51 6.22 -11.79 -2.88
C GLY A 51 6.40 -12.70 -4.11
N GLN A 52 6.44 -14.02 -3.90
CA GLN A 52 6.78 -15.01 -4.94
C GLN A 52 5.70 -15.25 -6.02
N GLN A 53 4.68 -14.40 -6.17
CA GLN A 53 3.55 -14.63 -7.10
C GLN A 53 3.44 -13.57 -8.19
N GLN A 54 3.11 -14.01 -9.42
CA GLN A 54 3.00 -13.17 -10.62
C GLN A 54 1.96 -12.03 -10.54
N GLN A 55 0.98 -12.09 -9.62
CA GLN A 55 0.00 -10.99 -9.41
C GLN A 55 0.60 -9.73 -8.76
N ALA A 56 1.87 -9.81 -8.32
CA ALA A 56 2.68 -8.72 -7.80
C ALA A 56 2.73 -7.47 -8.69
N SER A 57 2.75 -7.64 -10.02
CA SER A 57 3.00 -6.56 -10.97
C SER A 57 1.99 -5.42 -10.86
N HIS A 58 0.70 -5.74 -10.72
CA HIS A 58 -0.36 -4.74 -10.65
C HIS A 58 -0.33 -3.91 -9.36
N ILE A 59 0.10 -4.50 -8.24
CA ILE A 59 0.23 -3.78 -6.97
C ILE A 59 1.39 -2.79 -7.06
N GLN A 60 2.52 -3.23 -7.63
CA GLN A 60 3.70 -2.41 -7.81
C GLN A 60 3.39 -1.16 -8.67
N ASP A 61 2.67 -1.33 -9.78
CA ASP A 61 2.30 -0.23 -10.66
C ASP A 61 1.39 0.79 -9.97
N ASP A 62 0.34 0.32 -9.28
CA ASP A 62 -0.60 1.18 -8.54
C ASP A 62 0.13 1.97 -7.44
N MET A 63 1.04 1.32 -6.70
CA MET A 63 1.87 1.99 -5.70
C MET A 63 2.74 3.10 -6.33
N HIS A 64 3.42 2.81 -7.44
CA HIS A 64 4.26 3.81 -8.10
C HIS A 64 3.44 4.97 -8.69
N ILE A 65 2.26 4.70 -9.25
CA ILE A 65 1.36 5.74 -9.75
C ILE A 65 0.99 6.70 -8.61
N VAL A 66 0.58 6.14 -7.47
CA VAL A 66 0.19 6.93 -6.30
C VAL A 66 1.38 7.72 -5.75
N ILE A 67 2.54 7.08 -5.55
CA ILE A 67 3.74 7.77 -5.04
C ILE A 67 4.12 8.96 -5.94
N ARG A 68 4.19 8.76 -7.26
CA ARG A 68 4.49 9.83 -8.21
C ARG A 68 3.46 10.96 -8.12
N LYS A 69 2.17 10.62 -8.11
CA LYS A 69 1.07 11.60 -7.98
C LYS A 69 1.20 12.43 -6.71
N GLN A 70 1.48 11.79 -5.58
CA GLN A 70 1.62 12.46 -4.28
C GLN A 70 2.85 13.38 -4.23
N LEU A 71 4.00 12.91 -4.73
CA LEU A 71 5.24 13.70 -4.79
C LEU A 71 5.16 14.90 -5.73
N SER A 72 4.42 14.77 -6.84
CA SER A 72 4.17 15.87 -7.79
C SER A 72 3.21 16.94 -7.27
N SER A 73 2.52 16.70 -6.14
CA SER A 73 1.59 17.67 -5.58
C SER A 73 2.31 18.90 -5.01
N THR A 74 1.71 20.08 -5.19
CA THR A 74 2.13 21.31 -4.52
C THR A 74 1.59 21.41 -3.09
N VAL A 75 0.61 20.59 -2.71
CA VAL A 75 0.02 20.59 -1.37
C VAL A 75 0.95 19.83 -0.41
N PRO A 76 1.43 20.45 0.69
CA PRO A 76 2.41 19.82 1.60
C PRO A 76 1.93 18.50 2.22
N LYS A 77 0.62 18.38 2.52
CA LYS A 77 0.01 17.15 3.03
C LYS A 77 0.27 15.98 2.09
N TYR A 78 0.00 16.15 0.80
CA TYR A 78 0.14 15.13 -0.24
C TYR A 78 1.59 14.79 -0.53
N LYS A 79 2.45 15.81 -0.62
CA LYS A 79 3.89 15.58 -0.76
C LYS A 79 4.47 14.77 0.39
N ARG A 80 4.03 15.03 1.64
CA ARG A 80 4.41 14.24 2.82
C ARG A 80 3.97 12.78 2.71
N ILE A 81 2.76 12.50 2.20
CA ILE A 81 2.30 11.13 1.97
C ILE A 81 3.22 10.41 0.97
N GLY A 82 3.60 11.07 -0.13
CA GLY A 82 4.50 10.46 -1.13
C GLY A 82 5.94 10.24 -0.65
N ILE A 83 6.38 10.93 0.42
CA ILE A 83 7.70 10.77 1.03
C ILE A 83 7.74 9.59 2.03
N ILE A 84 6.63 9.34 2.72
CA ILE A 84 6.53 8.31 3.78
C ILE A 84 6.61 6.91 3.19
#